data_AF-A0A167H9P1-F1
#
_entry.id   AF-A0A167H9P1-F1
#
_cell.length_a   1.000
_cell.length_b   1.000
_cell.length_c   1.000
_cell.angle_alpha   90.00
_cell.angle_beta   90.00
_cell.angle_gamma   90.00
#
_symmetry.space_group_name_H-M   'P 1'
#
loop_
_entity.id
_entity.type
_entity.pdbx_description
1 polymer ?
#
loop_
_entity_poly.entity_id
_entity_poly.type
_entity_poly.pdbx_seq_one_letter_code
_entity_poly.pdbx_strand_id
1 'polypeptide(L)'
;MTSTDSPASKDRKVSPWWRAATIFLVLAGLLAWAASTSMIEQLKSQVQHTQAKLNEVPQVRYVSVLTDDQQLPALLVTLDPKQGNLQVQRLNEVKEGREDTMQLWAVNGDKPPRSLGVITSKFKTLQMPTQEAALTGAAELAISVEAKGGVSESQGPRLPYLFKGWLVQKSI
;
A
#
# COMPACT_ATOMS: atom_id res chain seq x y z
N MET A 1 -90.80 -40.26 -23.69
CA MET A 1 -90.41 -38.84 -23.49
C MET A 1 -89.27 -38.83 -22.49
N THR A 2 -88.06 -38.58 -22.99
CA THR A 2 -86.79 -38.55 -22.27
C THR A 2 -86.60 -37.20 -21.59
N SER A 3 -86.02 -37.16 -20.38
CA SER A 3 -85.34 -35.97 -19.89
C SER A 3 -84.11 -36.36 -19.09
N THR A 4 -83.01 -35.85 -19.58
CA THR A 4 -81.61 -36.06 -19.22
C THR A 4 -81.29 -35.41 -17.88
N ASP A 5 -80.64 -36.15 -16.99
CA ASP A 5 -80.06 -35.62 -15.75
C ASP A 5 -78.71 -34.95 -16.09
N SER A 6 -78.57 -33.66 -15.76
CA SER A 6 -77.35 -32.87 -16.01
C SER A 6 -76.56 -32.74 -14.72
N PRO A 7 -75.25 -33.05 -14.69
CA PRO A 7 -74.48 -32.96 -13.46
C PRO A 7 -74.25 -31.48 -13.11
N ALA A 8 -74.59 -31.12 -11.88
CA ALA A 8 -74.33 -29.80 -11.33
C ALA A 8 -72.83 -29.49 -11.36
N SER A 9 -72.44 -28.48 -12.15
CA SER A 9 -71.11 -27.87 -12.10
C SER A 9 -70.90 -27.28 -10.70
N LYS A 10 -70.13 -27.96 -9.86
CA LYS A 10 -69.61 -27.36 -8.62
C LYS A 10 -68.59 -26.31 -9.01
N ASP A 11 -69.03 -25.05 -9.03
CA ASP A 11 -68.14 -23.89 -9.11
C ASP A 11 -67.06 -24.02 -8.05
N ARG A 12 -65.83 -24.32 -8.48
CA ARG A 12 -64.65 -24.39 -7.62
C ARG A 12 -64.24 -22.96 -7.26
N LYS A 13 -65.02 -22.35 -6.37
CA LYS A 13 -64.74 -21.02 -5.82
C LYS A 13 -63.54 -21.16 -4.90
N VAL A 14 -62.40 -20.63 -5.34
CA VAL A 14 -61.20 -20.52 -4.50
C VAL A 14 -61.56 -19.73 -3.24
N SER A 15 -61.21 -20.29 -2.07
CA SER A 15 -61.55 -19.68 -0.79
C SER A 15 -60.97 -18.25 -0.72
N PRO A 16 -61.71 -17.27 -0.15
CA PRO A 16 -61.23 -15.89 -0.02
C PRO A 16 -59.87 -15.78 0.67
N TRP A 17 -59.59 -16.69 1.62
CA TRP A 17 -58.33 -16.76 2.33
C TRP A 17 -57.14 -17.16 1.44
N TRP A 18 -57.34 -18.10 0.52
CA TRP A 18 -56.31 -18.45 -0.47
C TRP A 18 -55.99 -17.30 -1.43
N ARG A 19 -56.98 -16.48 -1.77
CA ARG A 19 -56.77 -15.28 -2.61
C ARG A 19 -55.97 -14.22 -1.85
N ALA A 20 -56.26 -14.02 -0.57
CA ALA A 20 -55.49 -13.11 0.28
C ALA A 20 -54.03 -13.58 0.43
N ALA A 21 -53.81 -14.88 0.62
CA ALA A 21 -52.47 -15.46 0.72
C ALA A 21 -51.65 -15.26 -0.57
N THR A 22 -52.24 -15.46 -1.75
CA THR A 22 -51.54 -15.24 -3.02
C THR A 22 -51.23 -13.78 -3.28
N ILE A 23 -52.15 -12.87 -2.94
CA ILE A 23 -51.93 -11.42 -3.07
C ILE A 23 -50.77 -10.98 -2.16
N PHE A 24 -50.73 -11.48 -0.93
CA PHE A 24 -49.64 -11.19 0.01
C PHE A 24 -48.29 -11.71 -0.51
N LEU A 25 -48.23 -12.93 -1.02
CA LEU A 25 -47.00 -13.50 -1.59
C LEU A 25 -46.50 -12.74 -2.82
N VAL A 26 -47.40 -12.28 -3.71
CA VAL A 26 -47.04 -11.46 -4.86
C VAL A 26 -46.48 -10.11 -4.43
N LEU A 27 -47.13 -9.44 -3.45
CA LEU A 27 -46.64 -8.18 -2.88
C LEU A 27 -45.28 -8.35 -2.19
N ALA A 28 -45.11 -9.40 -1.40
CA ALA A 28 -43.84 -9.73 -0.75
C ALA A 28 -42.74 -10.03 -1.79
N GLY A 29 -43.06 -10.74 -2.88
CA GLY A 29 -42.15 -11.01 -3.99
C GLY A 29 -41.70 -9.73 -4.70
N LEU A 30 -42.61 -8.79 -4.97
CA LEU A 30 -42.29 -7.50 -5.58
C LEU A 30 -41.39 -6.63 -4.68
N LEU A 31 -41.65 -6.63 -3.37
CA LEU A 31 -40.82 -5.91 -2.39
C LEU A 31 -39.42 -6.53 -2.26
N ALA A 32 -39.32 -7.87 -2.24
CA ALA A 32 -38.05 -8.57 -2.20
C ALA A 32 -37.22 -8.33 -3.48
N TRP A 33 -37.86 -8.24 -4.64
CA TRP A 33 -37.17 -7.99 -5.90
C TRP A 33 -36.64 -6.56 -6.00
N ALA A 34 -37.39 -5.57 -5.51
CA ALA A 34 -36.94 -4.18 -5.44
C ALA A 34 -35.76 -3.97 -4.47
N ALA A 35 -35.67 -4.74 -3.38
CA ALA A 35 -34.55 -4.68 -2.45
C ALA A 35 -33.28 -5.37 -2.97
N SER A 36 -33.40 -6.27 -3.95
CA SER A 36 -32.27 -7.05 -4.48
C SER A 36 -31.38 -6.26 -5.44
N THR A 37 -31.92 -5.24 -6.12
CA THR A 37 -31.16 -4.45 -7.10
C THR A 37 -30.26 -3.41 -6.44
N SER A 38 -30.66 -2.83 -5.31
CA SER A 38 -29.91 -1.76 -4.62
C SER A 38 -28.62 -2.26 -3.95
N MET A 39 -28.61 -3.50 -3.46
CA MET A 39 -27.44 -4.10 -2.79
C MET A 39 -26.31 -4.42 -3.77
N ILE A 40 -26.64 -4.79 -5.01
CA ILE A 40 -25.66 -5.09 -6.07
C ILE A 40 -24.94 -3.81 -6.52
N GLU A 41 -25.64 -2.67 -6.56
CA GLU A 41 -25.02 -1.38 -6.90
C GLU A 41 -24.08 -0.87 -5.81
N GLN A 42 -24.43 -1.05 -4.53
CA GLN A 42 -23.53 -0.74 -3.41
C GLN A 42 -22.28 -1.64 -3.37
N LEU A 43 -22.42 -2.92 -3.73
CA LEU A 43 -21.28 -3.82 -3.86
C LEU A 43 -20.34 -3.35 -4.99
N LYS A 44 -20.90 -2.90 -6.11
CA LYS A 44 -20.13 -2.44 -7.28
C LYS A 44 -19.31 -1.18 -6.99
N SER A 45 -19.82 -0.25 -6.19
CA SER A 45 -19.09 0.96 -5.79
C SER A 45 -18.00 0.69 -4.75
N GLN A 46 -18.22 -0.24 -3.81
CA GLN A 46 -17.17 -0.69 -2.87
C GLN A 46 -16.03 -1.43 -3.57
N VAL A 47 -16.33 -2.22 -4.60
CA VAL A 47 -15.30 -2.89 -5.39
C VAL A 47 -14.41 -1.87 -6.11
N GLN A 48 -14.96 -0.80 -6.68
CA GLN A 48 -14.15 0.23 -7.36
C GLN A 48 -13.17 0.93 -6.41
N HIS A 49 -13.60 1.25 -5.19
CA HIS A 49 -12.74 1.89 -4.19
C HIS A 49 -11.66 0.93 -3.65
N THR A 50 -11.92 -0.37 -3.67
CA THR A 50 -10.95 -1.40 -3.26
C THR A 50 -9.99 -1.77 -4.40
N GLN A 51 -10.46 -1.77 -5.65
CA GLN A 51 -9.64 -2.04 -6.83
C GLN A 51 -8.58 -0.96 -7.08
N ALA A 52 -8.86 0.29 -6.70
CA ALA A 52 -7.87 1.37 -6.75
C ALA A 52 -6.65 1.10 -5.86
N LYS A 53 -6.81 0.37 -4.75
CA LYS A 53 -5.70 0.01 -3.85
C LYS A 53 -4.82 -1.13 -4.36
N LEU A 54 -5.27 -1.89 -5.37
CA LEU A 54 -4.51 -3.00 -5.95
C LEU A 54 -3.45 -2.55 -6.98
N ASN A 55 -3.52 -1.31 -7.48
CA ASN A 55 -2.47 -0.74 -8.33
C ASN A 55 -1.29 -0.13 -7.55
N GLU A 56 -1.37 -0.09 -6.21
CA GLU A 56 -0.32 0.45 -5.34
C GLU A 56 0.53 -0.65 -4.70
N VAL A 57 0.82 -1.75 -5.40
CA VAL A 57 1.87 -2.66 -4.92
C VAL A 57 3.21 -1.95 -5.08
N PRO A 58 3.92 -1.61 -3.99
CA PRO A 58 5.15 -0.83 -4.07
C PRO A 58 6.17 -1.58 -4.93
N GLN A 59 6.61 -0.94 -6.02
CA GLN A 59 7.52 -1.55 -6.97
C GLN A 59 8.96 -1.28 -6.52
N VAL A 60 9.37 -1.91 -5.41
CA VAL A 60 10.71 -1.71 -4.87
C VAL A 60 11.75 -2.11 -5.91
N ARG A 61 12.47 -1.11 -6.43
CA ARG A 61 13.50 -1.27 -7.48
C ARG A 61 14.90 -1.28 -6.90
N TYR A 62 15.14 -0.50 -5.85
CA TYR A 62 16.43 -0.44 -5.20
C TYR A 62 16.32 -0.89 -3.75
N VAL A 63 17.30 -1.66 -3.32
CA VAL A 63 17.42 -2.17 -1.94
C VAL A 63 18.87 -2.06 -1.50
N SER A 64 19.11 -1.62 -0.28
CA SER A 64 20.43 -1.69 0.35
C SER A 64 20.28 -2.03 1.82
N VAL A 65 21.10 -2.95 2.32
CA VAL A 65 21.24 -3.20 3.75
C VAL A 65 22.51 -2.51 4.21
N LEU A 66 22.35 -1.49 5.04
CA LEU A 66 23.46 -0.75 5.62
C LEU A 66 23.93 -1.46 6.89
N THR A 67 25.21 -1.75 6.92
CA THR A 67 25.88 -2.42 8.03
C THR A 67 26.85 -1.49 8.73
N ASP A 68 27.13 -1.77 10.00
CA ASP A 68 28.15 -1.07 10.79
C ASP A 68 29.57 -1.58 10.48
N ASP A 69 30.54 -1.08 11.25
CA ASP A 69 31.94 -1.50 11.20
C ASP A 69 32.15 -2.98 11.57
N GLN A 70 31.25 -3.56 12.36
CA GLN A 70 31.20 -4.98 12.71
C GLN A 70 30.43 -5.83 11.70
N GLN A 71 29.97 -5.24 10.59
CA GLN A 71 29.17 -5.89 9.55
C GLN A 71 27.79 -6.40 10.04
N LEU A 72 27.27 -5.81 11.11
CA LEU A 72 25.92 -6.10 11.61
C LEU A 72 24.89 -5.22 10.88
N PRO A 73 23.75 -5.79 10.45
CA PRO A 73 22.67 -5.01 9.81
C PRO A 73 22.10 -3.94 10.75
N ALA A 74 22.19 -2.68 10.34
CA ALA A 74 21.71 -1.54 11.11
C ALA A 74 20.48 -0.89 10.46
N LEU A 75 20.49 -0.70 9.14
CA LEU A 75 19.38 -0.11 8.39
C LEU A 75 19.08 -0.86 7.09
N LEU A 76 17.82 -0.85 6.69
CA LEU A 76 17.32 -1.29 5.38
C LEU A 76 16.83 -0.06 4.63
N VAL A 77 17.36 0.16 3.43
CA VAL A 77 16.95 1.24 2.53
C VAL A 77 16.25 0.64 1.32
N THR A 78 15.08 1.14 0.98
CA THR A 78 14.34 0.75 -0.23
C THR A 78 13.88 1.97 -1.01
N LEU A 79 13.90 1.90 -2.34
CA LEU A 79 13.31 2.93 -3.21
C LEU A 79 12.15 2.35 -4.02
N ASP A 80 10.99 3.01 -3.92
CA ASP A 80 9.92 2.87 -4.90
C ASP A 80 10.03 4.00 -5.94
N PRO A 81 10.44 3.70 -7.19
CA PRO A 81 10.60 4.70 -8.24
C PRO A 81 9.27 5.25 -8.75
N LYS A 82 8.14 4.52 -8.59
CA LYS A 82 6.81 5.03 -8.99
C LYS A 82 6.33 6.10 -8.04
N GLN A 83 6.59 5.93 -6.75
CA GLN A 83 6.20 6.87 -5.71
C GLN A 83 7.26 7.95 -5.46
N GLY A 84 8.50 7.75 -5.92
CA GLY A 84 9.62 8.67 -5.64
C GLY A 84 9.94 8.73 -4.15
N ASN A 85 9.77 7.60 -3.45
CA ASN A 85 9.89 7.50 -2.00
C ASN A 85 11.01 6.53 -1.62
N LEU A 86 12.00 7.06 -0.92
CA LEU A 86 13.05 6.28 -0.29
C LEU A 86 12.64 6.01 1.16
N GLN A 87 12.54 4.73 1.51
CA GLN A 87 12.25 4.30 2.86
C GLN A 87 13.54 3.85 3.53
N VAL A 88 13.83 4.39 4.70
CA VAL A 88 14.96 4.02 5.55
C VAL A 88 14.38 3.42 6.82
N GLN A 89 14.50 2.10 6.96
CA GLN A 89 14.02 1.34 8.09
C GLN A 89 15.17 0.92 8.98
N ARG A 90 15.05 1.19 10.28
CA ARG A 90 16.00 0.75 11.28
C ARG A 90 15.77 -0.72 11.65
N LEU A 91 16.85 -1.49 11.64
CA LEU A 91 16.86 -2.93 11.98
C LEU A 91 17.39 -3.19 13.40
N ASN A 92 18.29 -2.33 13.89
CA ASN A 92 18.89 -2.45 15.22
C ASN A 92 18.12 -1.65 16.29
N GLU A 93 18.32 -2.01 17.56
CA GLU A 93 17.77 -1.26 18.72
C GLU A 93 18.81 -0.32 19.36
N VAL A 94 20.02 -0.25 18.78
CA VAL A 94 21.10 0.61 19.24
C VAL A 94 20.66 2.05 19.07
N LYS A 95 20.69 2.81 20.17
CA LYS A 95 20.42 4.25 20.17
C LYS A 95 21.72 4.95 19.81
N GLU A 96 21.89 5.34 18.56
CA GLU A 96 22.99 6.23 18.19
C GLU A 96 22.86 7.56 18.95
N GLY A 97 24.00 8.24 19.16
CA GLY A 97 24.10 9.46 19.97
C GLY A 97 22.97 10.45 19.67
N ARG A 98 22.24 10.83 20.72
CA ARG A 98 20.95 11.55 20.64
C ARG A 98 20.97 12.91 19.94
N GLU A 99 22.14 13.46 19.66
CA GLU A 99 22.31 14.87 19.28
C GLU A 99 22.78 15.07 17.82
N ASP A 100 23.18 14.02 17.10
CA ASP A 100 23.79 14.21 15.79
C ASP A 100 22.86 13.91 14.62
N THR A 101 22.96 14.75 13.59
CA THR A 101 22.13 14.66 12.38
C THR A 101 22.76 13.62 11.46
N MET A 102 22.09 12.48 11.25
CA MET A 102 22.58 11.50 10.28
C MET A 102 22.19 11.93 8.87
N GLN A 103 23.07 11.70 7.90
CA GLN A 103 22.81 12.02 6.51
C GLN A 103 23.07 10.81 5.62
N LEU A 104 22.13 10.54 4.70
CA LEU A 104 22.24 9.46 3.75
C LEU A 104 22.90 9.94 2.46
N TRP A 105 23.74 9.09 1.90
CA TRP A 105 24.55 9.36 0.72
C TRP A 105 24.40 8.26 -0.31
N ALA A 106 24.31 8.66 -1.58
CA ALA A 106 24.56 7.80 -2.73
C ALA A 106 26.04 7.89 -3.11
N VAL A 107 26.75 6.77 -3.01
CA VAL A 107 28.19 6.68 -3.26
C VAL A 107 28.43 6.06 -4.63
N ASN A 108 29.23 6.75 -5.46
CA ASN A 108 29.50 6.36 -6.83
C ASN A 108 31.02 6.31 -7.07
N GLY A 109 31.65 5.23 -6.58
CA GLY A 109 33.09 4.99 -6.73
C GLY A 109 33.92 6.24 -6.44
N ASP A 110 34.60 6.75 -7.46
CA ASP A 110 35.51 7.90 -7.37
C ASP A 110 34.82 9.28 -7.44
N LYS A 111 33.51 9.33 -7.69
CA LYS A 111 32.75 10.59 -7.73
C LYS A 111 32.36 11.03 -6.32
N PRO A 112 32.22 12.35 -6.08
CA PRO A 112 31.76 12.84 -4.79
C PRO A 112 30.38 12.24 -4.48
N PRO A 113 30.18 11.75 -3.23
CA PRO A 113 28.91 11.18 -2.83
C PRO A 113 27.81 12.24 -2.88
N ARG A 114 26.64 11.84 -3.36
CA ARG A 114 25.47 12.72 -3.47
C ARG A 114 24.61 12.58 -2.23
N SER A 115 24.25 13.69 -1.60
CA SER A 115 23.30 13.65 -0.49
C SER A 115 21.93 13.21 -0.96
N LEU A 116 21.33 12.26 -0.24
CA LEU A 116 19.93 11.86 -0.38
C LEU A 116 19.04 12.50 0.70
N GLY A 117 19.66 13.18 1.66
CA GLY A 117 18.99 13.95 2.70
C GLY A 117 19.28 13.46 4.11
N VAL A 118 18.67 14.16 5.06
CA VAL A 118 18.90 13.99 6.49
C VAL A 118 17.95 12.95 7.08
N ILE A 119 18.51 12.01 7.85
CA ILE A 119 17.79 11.03 8.64
C ILE A 119 17.53 11.59 10.03
N THR A 120 16.25 11.67 10.39
CA THR A 120 15.85 12.08 11.75
C THR A 120 15.59 10.84 12.61
N SER A 121 16.24 10.75 13.77
CA SER A 121 16.22 9.57 14.66
C SER A 121 14.87 9.33 15.38
N LYS A 122 13.81 10.07 15.03
CA LYS A 122 12.52 10.02 15.74
C LYS A 122 11.67 8.80 15.38
N PHE A 123 11.93 8.15 14.25
CA PHE A 123 11.08 7.10 13.71
C PHE A 123 11.84 5.82 13.40
N LYS A 124 11.18 4.67 13.58
CA LYS A 124 11.71 3.35 13.21
C LYS A 124 11.80 3.17 11.69
N THR A 125 10.89 3.80 10.96
CA THR A 125 10.92 3.89 9.51
C THR A 125 10.75 5.35 9.14
N LEU A 126 11.70 5.86 8.35
CA LEU A 126 11.67 7.20 7.78
C LEU A 126 11.36 7.09 6.29
N GLN A 127 10.50 7.97 5.80
CA GLN A 127 10.26 8.12 4.36
C GLN A 127 10.80 9.47 3.92
N MET A 128 11.54 9.46 2.82
CA MET A 128 12.19 10.63 2.26
C MET A 128 11.79 10.75 0.78
N PRO A 129 11.35 11.94 0.34
CA PRO A 129 11.13 12.17 -1.08
C PRO A 129 12.47 12.10 -1.80
N THR A 130 12.62 11.14 -2.70
CA THR A 130 13.87 10.89 -3.43
C THR A 130 13.53 10.31 -4.79
N GLN A 131 13.95 10.98 -5.84
CA GLN A 131 13.77 10.51 -7.21
C GLN A 131 14.82 9.46 -7.55
N GLU A 132 14.47 8.52 -8.44
CA GLU A 132 15.40 7.49 -8.93
C GLU A 132 16.69 8.08 -9.51
N ALA A 133 16.60 9.24 -10.16
CA ALA A 133 17.76 9.98 -10.69
C ALA A 133 18.83 10.32 -9.63
N ALA A 134 18.47 10.37 -8.35
CA ALA A 134 19.39 10.59 -7.25
C ALA A 134 20.31 9.38 -7.01
N LEU A 135 19.85 8.17 -7.33
CA LEU A 135 20.58 6.91 -7.18
C LEU A 135 21.32 6.46 -8.46
N THR A 136 21.13 7.16 -9.58
CA THR A 136 21.72 6.75 -10.85
C THR A 136 23.24 6.65 -10.79
N GLY A 137 23.75 5.44 -11.04
CA GLY A 137 25.17 5.13 -11.02
C GLY A 137 25.76 4.94 -9.62
N ALA A 138 24.97 5.06 -8.55
CA ALA A 138 25.42 4.73 -7.21
C ALA A 138 25.67 3.22 -7.10
N ALA A 139 26.83 2.84 -6.58
CA ALA A 139 27.17 1.45 -6.29
C ALA A 139 26.84 1.08 -4.85
N GLU A 140 26.91 2.06 -3.95
CA GLU A 140 26.71 1.88 -2.52
C GLU A 140 25.86 3.03 -1.96
N LEU A 141 25.24 2.76 -0.82
CA LEU A 141 24.65 3.76 0.04
C LEU A 141 25.45 3.82 1.34
N ALA A 142 25.59 5.02 1.89
CA ALA A 142 26.30 5.22 3.14
C ALA A 142 25.63 6.28 4.01
N ILE A 143 25.82 6.18 5.33
CA ILE A 143 25.36 7.17 6.30
C ILE A 143 26.58 7.70 7.04
N SER A 144 26.70 9.03 7.10
CA SER A 144 27.63 9.71 7.99
C SER A 144 26.88 10.48 9.07
N VAL A 145 27.60 10.78 10.14
CA VAL A 145 27.16 11.74 11.14
C VAL A 145 27.56 13.13 10.66
N GLU A 146 26.63 14.08 10.67
CA GLU A 146 26.84 15.45 10.20
C GLU A 146 26.46 16.47 11.28
N ALA A 147 26.95 17.69 11.09
CA ALA A 147 26.56 18.82 11.93
C ALA A 147 25.04 19.08 11.82
N LYS A 148 24.47 19.75 12.83
CA LYS A 148 23.04 20.06 12.89
C LYS A 148 22.55 20.72 11.60
N GLY A 149 21.60 20.07 10.92
CA GLY A 149 21.04 20.53 9.64
C GLY A 149 21.63 19.86 8.40
N GLY A 150 22.65 19.01 8.55
CA GLY A 150 23.30 18.32 7.45
C GLY A 150 24.23 19.20 6.63
N VAL A 151 24.71 18.66 5.52
CA VAL A 151 25.58 19.32 4.54
C VAL A 151 24.89 19.36 3.18
N SER A 152 25.26 20.36 2.35
CA SER A 152 24.69 20.50 1.02
C SER A 152 25.05 19.32 0.12
N GLU A 153 24.23 19.08 -0.90
CA GLU A 153 24.31 17.87 -1.73
C GLU A 153 25.66 17.66 -2.43
N SER A 154 26.44 18.72 -2.61
CA SER A 154 27.72 18.73 -3.33
C SER A 154 28.96 18.73 -2.44
N GLN A 155 28.83 18.89 -1.12
CA GLN A 155 29.98 19.09 -0.23
C GLN A 155 30.60 17.78 0.28
N GLY A 156 29.88 16.66 0.14
CA GLY A 156 30.30 15.35 0.64
C GLY A 156 30.27 15.23 2.17
N PRO A 157 30.51 14.02 2.71
CA PRO A 157 30.48 13.75 4.14
C PRO A 157 31.67 14.39 4.85
N ARG A 158 31.45 14.94 6.04
CA ARG A 158 32.53 15.54 6.86
C ARG A 158 33.21 14.53 7.75
N LEU A 159 32.45 13.54 8.21
CA LEU A 159 32.92 12.45 9.06
C LEU A 159 32.95 11.14 8.28
N PRO A 160 33.73 10.15 8.73
CA PRO A 160 33.69 8.80 8.18
C PRO A 160 32.27 8.22 8.19
N TYR A 161 32.01 7.30 7.26
CA TYR A 161 30.74 6.60 7.22
C TYR A 161 30.56 5.71 8.44
N LEU A 162 29.42 5.87 9.10
CA LEU A 162 28.97 5.05 10.22
C LEU A 162 28.35 3.74 9.72
N PHE A 163 27.55 3.83 8.66
CA PHE A 163 26.93 2.67 8.03
C PHE A 163 27.14 2.69 6.52
N LYS A 164 27.29 1.51 5.93
CA LYS A 164 27.47 1.37 4.47
C LYS A 164 26.91 0.04 3.97
N GLY A 165 26.52 0.02 2.70
CA GLY A 165 26.01 -1.17 2.05
C GLY A 165 25.90 -1.03 0.54
N TRP A 166 26.03 -2.15 -0.16
CA TRP A 166 25.86 -2.22 -1.61
C TRP A 166 24.40 -1.89 -2.00
N LEU A 167 24.25 -1.18 -3.11
CA LEU A 167 22.95 -0.88 -3.69
C LEU A 167 22.59 -1.99 -4.69
N VAL A 168 21.52 -2.71 -4.38
CA VAL A 168 21.00 -3.77 -5.25
C VAL A 168 19.84 -3.20 -6.05
N GLN A 169 19.98 -3.21 -7.38
CA GLN A 169 18.88 -2.93 -8.29
C GLN A 169 18.19 -4.24 -8.68
N LYS A 170 16.92 -4.36 -8.35
CA LYS A 170 16.08 -5.47 -8.79
C LYS A 170 15.83 -5.36 -10.30
N SER A 171 16.06 -6.44 -11.02
CA SER A 171 15.53 -6.60 -12.37
C SER A 171 14.01 -6.79 -12.27
N ILE A 172 13.26 -5.81 -12.79
CA ILE A 172 11.79 -5.83 -12.84
C ILE A 172 11.39 -5.86 -14.31
#